data_AF-A0A1U8KBL9-F1
#
_entry.id   AF-A0A1U8KBL9-F1
#
_cell.length_a   1.000
_cell.length_b   1.000
_cell.length_c   1.000
_cell.angle_alpha   90.00
_cell.angle_beta   90.00
_cell.angle_gamma   90.00
#
_symmetry.space_group_name_H-M   'P 1'
#
loop_
_entity.id
_entity.type
_entity.pdbx_description
1 polymer ?
#
loop_
_entity_poly.entity_id
_entity_poly.type
_entity_poly.pdbx_seq_one_letter_code
_entity_poly.pdbx_strand_id
1 'polypeptide(L)'
;MPQNLNSRRSKSQYVASNNFSAFTEDAKARALVKSMSEMLFLCGNNKRAVIATLSVISHGIEGSEGSSKDVIIAQALEGLSIESASDLQKVLRVDRYTSPTSAFKRLEAMIPIFQSRMGALLFLISALLSRGLDCVQADRDDPSQPLVTAPFGHASQEIVNLLLCGQAVPNVFDGRMDLGGGMFLKGIFTSVEVGFLTLLESLNFCKVGQNLKCPRWPIWVVGSESHYTVLFALDTAVQDENELEERESQIRKAFDAQDQSGGGGFISVEAFHQVLRETSIRLRSEKLDSLCNSGFIVWSEFWQVILDLDKNLGGLKDSTGQMGRKIFDLYHFNGIAKSDLNGSQATTEGETPVQRPRLTKLRVSVPPRWTPEEFMADAAVAPGNAGSESSQKDAEVAKPEQPPQHAPLADCIRTRWPRAVCNWIGDPPSIV
;
A
#
# COMPACT_ATOMS: atom_id res chain seq x y z
N MET A 1 -31.34 -6.19 4.54
CA MET A 1 -30.56 -7.30 5.12
C MET A 1 -29.38 -7.61 4.20
N PRO A 2 -28.19 -7.00 4.38
CA PRO A 2 -26.99 -7.47 3.72
C PRO A 2 -26.27 -8.45 4.65
N GLN A 3 -26.17 -9.71 4.22
CA GLN A 3 -25.40 -10.74 4.88
C GLN A 3 -23.90 -10.44 4.71
N ASN A 4 -23.18 -10.35 5.84
CA ASN A 4 -21.73 -10.32 5.90
C ASN A 4 -21.14 -11.59 5.26
N LEU A 5 -20.65 -11.48 4.03
CA LEU A 5 -19.73 -12.44 3.44
C LEU A 5 -18.29 -12.06 3.80
N ASN A 6 -17.92 -12.19 5.08
CA ASN A 6 -16.52 -12.39 5.44
C ASN A 6 -16.25 -13.90 5.41
N SER A 7 -16.13 -14.46 4.21
CA SER A 7 -15.58 -15.81 4.08
C SER A 7 -14.12 -15.76 4.53
N ARG A 8 -13.80 -16.44 5.63
CA ARG A 8 -12.44 -16.80 6.02
C ARG A 8 -11.79 -17.54 4.85
N ARG A 9 -11.11 -16.81 3.97
CA ARG A 9 -10.05 -17.40 3.14
C ARG A 9 -8.90 -17.68 4.10
N SER A 10 -8.61 -18.96 4.32
CA SER A 10 -7.33 -19.41 4.88
C SER A 10 -6.21 -18.73 4.07
N LYS A 11 -5.68 -17.61 4.56
CA LYS A 11 -4.54 -16.94 3.94
C LYS A 11 -3.33 -17.83 4.25
N SER A 12 -2.83 -18.51 3.22
CA SER A 12 -1.50 -19.11 3.27
C SER A 12 -0.51 -17.99 3.59
N GLN A 13 0.06 -17.97 4.79
CA GLN A 13 1.13 -17.03 5.14
C GLN A 13 2.27 -17.21 4.14
N TYR A 14 2.68 -16.13 3.50
CA TYR A 14 3.78 -16.12 2.56
C TYR A 14 4.84 -15.13 3.01
N VAL A 15 6.08 -15.61 3.12
CA VAL A 15 7.25 -14.82 3.49
C VAL A 15 8.27 -14.90 2.35
N ALA A 16 8.54 -13.77 1.70
CA ALA A 16 9.52 -13.66 0.63
C ALA A 16 10.95 -13.54 1.17
N SER A 17 11.94 -13.99 0.37
CA SER A 17 13.37 -13.80 0.67
C SER A 17 13.77 -12.33 0.55
N ASN A 18 14.64 -11.86 1.43
CA ASN A 18 15.23 -10.51 1.40
C ASN A 18 16.49 -10.39 0.53
N ASN A 19 16.90 -11.48 -0.15
CA ASN A 19 18.10 -11.50 -0.98
C ASN A 19 17.81 -11.06 -2.43
N PHE A 20 17.57 -9.75 -2.62
CA PHE A 20 17.23 -9.20 -3.94
C PHE A 20 18.36 -9.31 -4.99
N SER A 21 19.62 -9.41 -4.56
CA SER A 21 20.77 -9.56 -5.47
C SER A 21 20.90 -10.97 -6.05
N ALA A 22 20.20 -11.97 -5.49
CA ALA A 22 20.19 -13.33 -6.02
C ALA A 22 19.36 -13.47 -7.30
N PHE A 23 18.51 -12.50 -7.65
CA PHE A 23 17.69 -12.56 -8.85
C PHE A 23 18.51 -12.23 -10.10
N THR A 24 18.62 -13.18 -11.02
CA THR A 24 19.18 -12.96 -12.36
C THR A 24 18.35 -11.93 -13.14
N GLU A 25 18.97 -11.18 -14.06
CA GLU A 25 18.26 -10.23 -14.93
C GLU A 25 17.13 -10.89 -15.74
N ASP A 26 17.36 -12.11 -16.20
CA ASP A 26 16.37 -12.92 -16.91
C ASP A 26 15.13 -13.25 -16.05
N ALA A 27 15.33 -13.58 -14.76
CA ALA A 27 14.22 -13.75 -13.81
C ALA A 27 13.45 -12.44 -13.57
N LYS A 28 14.15 -11.29 -13.48
CA LYS A 28 13.51 -9.97 -13.34
C LYS A 28 12.68 -9.61 -14.57
N ALA A 29 13.23 -9.84 -15.77
CA ALA A 29 12.56 -9.59 -17.04
C ALA A 29 11.30 -10.45 -17.17
N ARG A 30 11.37 -11.76 -16.88
CA ARG A 30 10.18 -12.63 -16.87
C ARG A 30 9.13 -12.21 -15.86
N ALA A 31 9.54 -11.78 -14.66
CA ALA A 31 8.62 -11.26 -13.65
C ALA A 31 7.91 -10.00 -14.15
N LEU A 32 8.65 -9.06 -14.77
CA LEU A 32 8.08 -7.86 -15.38
C LEU A 32 7.07 -8.20 -16.48
N VAL A 33 7.43 -9.09 -17.41
CA VAL A 33 6.55 -9.56 -18.49
C VAL A 33 5.26 -10.17 -17.93
N LYS A 34 5.39 -10.99 -16.88
CA LYS A 34 4.24 -11.61 -16.21
C LYS A 34 3.32 -10.54 -15.62
N SER A 35 3.85 -9.60 -14.85
CA SER A 35 3.08 -8.51 -14.25
C SER A 35 2.40 -7.64 -15.32
N MET A 36 3.12 -7.29 -16.39
CA MET A 36 2.56 -6.56 -17.53
C MET A 36 1.40 -7.31 -18.16
N SER A 37 1.53 -8.62 -18.38
CA SER A 37 0.45 -9.45 -18.93
C SER A 37 -0.76 -9.46 -18.00
N GLU A 38 -0.57 -9.69 -16.70
CA GLU A 38 -1.64 -9.72 -15.71
C GLU A 38 -2.39 -8.38 -15.64
N MET A 39 -1.66 -7.25 -15.63
CA MET A 39 -2.24 -5.90 -15.63
C MET A 39 -3.06 -5.61 -16.91
N LEU A 40 -2.55 -5.98 -18.09
CA LEU A 40 -3.29 -5.76 -19.34
C LEU A 40 -4.56 -6.61 -19.41
N PHE A 41 -4.52 -7.85 -18.93
CA PHE A 41 -5.73 -8.68 -18.81
C PHE A 41 -6.70 -8.10 -17.79
N LEU A 42 -6.22 -7.61 -16.64
CA LEU A 42 -7.05 -6.93 -15.65
C LEU A 42 -7.80 -5.74 -16.27
N CYS A 43 -7.10 -4.88 -17.03
CA CYS A 43 -7.71 -3.79 -17.78
C CYS A 43 -8.81 -4.27 -18.75
N GLY A 44 -8.59 -5.41 -19.42
CA GLY A 44 -9.56 -6.03 -20.32
C GLY A 44 -10.57 -6.97 -19.65
N ASN A 45 -10.90 -6.76 -18.37
CA ASN A 45 -11.83 -7.56 -17.58
C ASN A 45 -11.51 -9.06 -17.57
N ASN A 46 -10.22 -9.41 -17.57
CA ASN A 46 -9.69 -10.77 -17.66
C ASN A 46 -10.11 -11.55 -18.91
N LYS A 47 -10.58 -10.87 -19.96
CA LYS A 47 -11.03 -11.49 -21.22
C LYS A 47 -10.09 -11.22 -22.40
N ARG A 48 -9.39 -10.10 -22.36
CA ARG A 48 -8.49 -9.68 -23.44
C ARG A 48 -7.36 -8.82 -22.92
N ALA A 49 -6.26 -8.80 -23.66
CA ALA A 49 -5.21 -7.81 -23.57
C ALA A 49 -4.96 -7.24 -24.97
N VAL A 50 -4.57 -5.98 -25.03
CA VAL A 50 -4.09 -5.31 -26.24
C VAL A 50 -2.65 -4.92 -25.99
N ILE A 51 -1.78 -5.22 -26.96
CA ILE A 51 -0.35 -4.88 -26.89
C ILE A 51 -0.05 -3.92 -28.04
N ALA A 52 0.38 -2.72 -27.69
CA ALA A 52 0.84 -1.70 -28.61
C ALA A 52 2.36 -1.75 -28.76
N THR A 53 2.84 -1.75 -30.01
CA THR A 53 4.26 -1.75 -30.38
C THR A 53 4.52 -0.76 -31.53
N LEU A 54 5.76 -0.71 -32.04
CA LEU A 54 6.14 0.14 -33.16
C LEU A 54 6.50 -0.70 -34.40
N SER A 55 6.04 -0.25 -35.57
CA SER A 55 6.22 -0.92 -36.87
C SER A 55 7.67 -0.99 -37.34
N VAL A 56 8.47 0.01 -36.96
CA VAL A 56 9.90 0.13 -37.34
C VAL A 56 10.71 -1.07 -36.84
N ILE A 57 10.19 -1.77 -35.83
CA ILE A 57 10.92 -2.78 -35.08
C ILE A 57 10.35 -4.20 -35.31
N SER A 58 9.11 -4.33 -35.80
CA SER A 58 8.47 -5.63 -36.04
C SER A 58 9.16 -6.47 -37.12
N HIS A 59 9.85 -5.84 -38.08
CA HIS A 59 10.53 -6.55 -39.18
C HIS A 59 12.00 -6.90 -38.92
N GLY A 60 12.64 -6.35 -37.87
CA GLY A 60 14.07 -6.53 -37.59
C GLY A 60 14.41 -7.50 -36.45
N ILE A 61 13.41 -7.98 -35.69
CA ILE A 61 13.60 -8.80 -34.48
C ILE A 61 13.52 -10.31 -34.77
N GLU A 62 12.94 -10.72 -35.89
CA GLU A 62 12.86 -12.13 -36.30
C GLU A 62 14.24 -12.64 -36.76
N GLY A 63 15.05 -13.12 -35.81
CA GLY A 63 16.31 -13.85 -36.09
C GLY A 63 17.58 -13.35 -35.39
N SER A 64 17.52 -12.26 -34.60
CA SER A 64 18.67 -11.72 -33.86
C SER A 64 18.69 -12.18 -32.39
N GLU A 65 19.88 -12.35 -31.78
CA GLU A 65 20.06 -12.71 -30.36
C GLU A 65 20.22 -11.47 -29.45
N GLY A 66 19.74 -11.60 -28.20
CA GLY A 66 19.68 -10.59 -27.11
C GLY A 66 20.36 -9.23 -27.34
N SER A 67 21.67 -9.14 -27.15
CA SER A 67 22.41 -7.86 -27.17
C SER A 67 22.34 -7.11 -28.50
N SER A 68 22.14 -7.83 -29.61
CA SER A 68 21.96 -7.20 -30.92
C SER A 68 20.59 -6.56 -31.06
N LYS A 69 19.54 -7.06 -30.38
CA LYS A 69 18.20 -6.47 -30.43
C LYS A 69 18.14 -5.10 -29.77
N ASP A 70 18.80 -4.92 -28.62
CA ASP A 70 18.80 -3.65 -27.90
C ASP A 70 19.46 -2.55 -28.72
N VAL A 71 20.57 -2.87 -29.40
CA VAL A 71 21.28 -1.95 -30.31
C VAL A 71 20.40 -1.60 -31.52
N ILE A 72 19.75 -2.59 -32.16
CA ILE A 72 18.84 -2.36 -33.29
C ILE A 72 17.68 -1.45 -32.89
N ILE A 73 17.12 -1.65 -31.69
CA ILE A 73 16.01 -0.86 -31.17
C ILE A 73 16.45 0.57 -30.86
N ALA A 74 17.60 0.74 -30.21
CA ALA A 74 18.16 2.06 -29.94
C ALA A 74 18.37 2.84 -31.25
N GLN A 75 18.99 2.23 -32.26
CA GLN A 75 19.18 2.84 -33.59
C GLN A 75 17.85 3.16 -34.29
N ALA A 76 16.89 2.24 -34.27
CA ALA A 76 15.56 2.45 -34.84
C ALA A 76 14.80 3.60 -34.15
N LEU A 77 15.02 3.78 -32.85
CA LEU A 77 14.38 4.85 -32.07
C LEU A 77 15.11 6.19 -32.17
N GLU A 78 16.43 6.23 -32.41
CA GLU A 78 17.18 7.48 -32.62
C GLU A 78 16.66 8.28 -33.82
N GLY A 79 16.33 7.60 -34.91
CA GLY A 79 15.76 8.23 -36.12
C GLY A 79 14.26 8.52 -36.03
N LEU A 80 13.57 8.12 -34.97
CA LEU A 80 12.14 8.28 -34.82
C LEU A 80 11.79 9.65 -34.24
N SER A 81 11.25 10.54 -35.08
CA SER A 81 10.62 11.80 -34.65
C SER A 81 9.10 11.64 -34.63
N ILE A 82 8.48 11.99 -33.50
CA ILE A 82 7.02 12.02 -33.32
C ILE A 82 6.66 13.43 -32.86
N GLU A 83 6.19 14.25 -33.80
CA GLU A 83 5.81 15.65 -33.54
C GLU A 83 4.29 15.81 -33.44
N SER A 84 3.53 14.82 -33.93
CA SER A 84 2.07 14.83 -33.90
C SER A 84 1.47 13.46 -33.61
N ALA A 85 0.20 13.45 -33.21
CA ALA A 85 -0.57 12.22 -33.05
C ALA A 85 -0.67 11.41 -34.37
N SER A 86 -0.70 12.08 -35.51
CA SER A 86 -0.72 11.43 -36.83
C SER A 86 0.56 10.63 -37.09
N ASP A 87 1.70 11.16 -36.67
CA ASP A 87 2.98 10.47 -36.83
C ASP A 87 3.05 9.21 -35.96
N LEU A 88 2.58 9.31 -34.71
CA LEU A 88 2.44 8.14 -33.83
C LEU A 88 1.53 7.08 -34.46
N GLN A 89 0.38 7.47 -35.02
CA GLN A 89 -0.56 6.53 -35.64
C GLN A 89 0.05 5.76 -36.83
N LYS A 90 0.91 6.39 -37.64
CA LYS A 90 1.58 5.73 -38.78
C LYS A 90 2.47 4.58 -38.32
N VAL A 91 3.15 4.75 -37.18
CA VAL A 91 4.14 3.79 -36.66
C VAL A 91 3.58 2.84 -35.62
N LEU A 92 2.46 3.16 -34.99
CA LEU A 92 1.84 2.31 -33.97
C LEU A 92 1.31 1.01 -34.59
N ARG A 93 1.54 -0.11 -33.92
CA ARG A 93 0.96 -1.42 -34.23
C ARG A 93 0.27 -1.94 -33.00
N VAL A 94 -0.91 -2.54 -33.18
CA VAL A 94 -1.79 -2.93 -32.08
C VAL A 94 -2.30 -4.33 -32.36
N ASP A 95 -1.95 -5.27 -31.47
CA ASP A 95 -2.39 -6.66 -31.56
C ASP A 95 -3.25 -7.01 -30.34
N ARG A 96 -4.32 -7.78 -30.57
CA ARG A 96 -5.26 -8.22 -29.52
C ARG A 96 -5.03 -9.69 -29.18
N TYR A 97 -5.02 -9.99 -27.89
CA TYR A 97 -4.81 -11.32 -27.35
C TYR A 97 -5.94 -11.69 -26.40
N THR A 98 -6.44 -12.93 -26.51
CA THR A 98 -7.43 -13.52 -25.58
C THR A 98 -6.82 -14.61 -24.70
N SER A 99 -5.61 -15.07 -25.03
CA SER A 99 -4.87 -16.08 -24.25
C SER A 99 -3.69 -15.44 -23.52
N PRO A 100 -3.63 -15.55 -22.17
CA PRO A 100 -2.49 -15.05 -21.39
C PRO A 100 -1.15 -15.59 -21.85
N THR A 101 -1.07 -16.85 -22.28
CA THR A 101 0.17 -17.45 -22.78
C THR A 101 0.65 -16.78 -24.07
N SER A 102 -0.25 -16.45 -24.99
CA SER A 102 0.11 -15.76 -26.25
C SER A 102 0.55 -14.32 -26.01
N ALA A 103 -0.13 -13.62 -25.10
CA ALA A 103 0.23 -12.27 -24.69
C ALA A 103 1.60 -12.24 -24.00
N PHE A 104 1.84 -13.18 -23.08
CA PHE A 104 3.13 -13.34 -22.39
C PHE A 104 4.27 -13.50 -23.40
N LYS A 105 4.15 -14.45 -24.35
CA LYS A 105 5.18 -14.66 -25.39
C LYS A 105 5.42 -13.41 -26.22
N ARG A 106 4.37 -12.65 -26.56
CA ARG A 106 4.54 -11.40 -27.31
C ARG A 106 5.25 -10.34 -26.46
N LEU A 107 4.85 -10.15 -25.21
CA LEU A 107 5.47 -9.19 -24.29
C LEU A 107 6.94 -9.54 -24.04
N GLU A 108 7.26 -10.82 -23.85
CA GLU A 108 8.62 -11.32 -23.70
C GLU A 108 9.47 -10.99 -24.93
N ALA A 109 8.95 -11.26 -26.13
CA ALA A 109 9.64 -10.92 -27.38
C ALA A 109 9.86 -9.41 -27.55
N MET A 110 8.97 -8.58 -27.01
CA MET A 110 8.96 -7.12 -27.17
C MET A 110 9.52 -6.39 -25.94
N ILE A 111 10.06 -7.08 -24.93
CA ILE A 111 10.53 -6.45 -23.70
C ILE A 111 11.55 -5.33 -23.93
N PRO A 112 12.48 -5.43 -24.89
CA PRO A 112 13.42 -4.35 -25.18
C PRO A 112 12.73 -3.04 -25.63
N ILE A 113 11.59 -3.13 -26.33
CA ILE A 113 10.81 -1.95 -26.72
C ILE A 113 10.13 -1.32 -25.50
N PHE A 114 9.61 -2.14 -24.58
CA PHE A 114 8.99 -1.66 -23.35
C PHE A 114 10.00 -1.12 -22.32
N GLN A 115 11.28 -1.47 -22.46
CA GLN A 115 12.39 -0.89 -21.70
C GLN A 115 13.01 0.34 -22.37
N SER A 116 12.56 0.69 -23.59
CA SER A 116 13.02 1.88 -24.30
C SER A 116 12.33 3.16 -23.82
N ARG A 117 12.77 4.32 -24.35
CA ARG A 117 12.13 5.63 -24.11
C ARG A 117 10.62 5.68 -24.43
N MET A 118 10.12 4.76 -25.27
CA MET A 118 8.70 4.69 -25.67
C MET A 118 7.88 3.73 -24.80
N GLY A 119 8.51 2.98 -23.91
CA GLY A 119 7.89 1.86 -23.20
C GLY A 119 6.68 2.24 -22.36
N ALA A 120 6.79 3.30 -21.56
CA ALA A 120 5.69 3.79 -20.72
C ALA A 120 4.47 4.23 -21.56
N LEU A 121 4.71 4.95 -22.67
CA LEU A 121 3.65 5.38 -23.59
C LEU A 121 2.96 4.17 -24.24
N LEU A 122 3.74 3.22 -24.75
CA LEU A 122 3.21 2.01 -25.38
C LEU A 122 2.42 1.16 -24.40
N PHE A 123 2.89 1.05 -23.15
CA PHE A 123 2.18 0.32 -22.11
C PHE A 123 0.87 1.02 -21.71
N LEU A 124 0.86 2.36 -21.61
CA LEU A 124 -0.35 3.13 -21.37
C LEU A 124 -1.38 2.92 -22.48
N ILE A 125 -0.96 3.02 -23.75
CA ILE A 125 -1.84 2.76 -24.91
C ILE A 125 -2.38 1.31 -24.84
N SER A 126 -1.52 0.35 -24.51
CA SER A 126 -1.90 -1.06 -24.32
C SER A 126 -3.00 -1.21 -23.26
N ALA A 127 -2.86 -0.57 -22.09
CA ALA A 127 -3.85 -0.62 -21.01
C ALA A 127 -5.19 0.02 -21.41
N LEU A 128 -5.14 1.23 -22.00
CA LEU A 128 -6.33 1.96 -22.45
C LEU A 128 -7.12 1.17 -23.51
N LEU A 129 -6.42 0.56 -24.48
CA LEU A 129 -7.06 -0.24 -25.53
C LEU A 129 -7.54 -1.61 -25.01
N SER A 130 -6.88 -2.17 -23.99
CA SER A 130 -7.34 -3.40 -23.33
C SER A 130 -8.70 -3.17 -22.66
N ARG A 131 -8.84 -2.07 -21.91
CA ARG A 131 -10.11 -1.62 -21.34
C ARG A 131 -11.13 -1.28 -22.43
N GLY A 132 -10.67 -0.59 -23.47
CA GLY A 132 -11.49 -0.05 -24.54
C GLY A 132 -11.88 1.40 -24.24
N LEU A 133 -11.73 2.29 -25.23
CA LEU A 133 -11.84 3.73 -25.02
C LEU A 133 -13.23 4.15 -24.53
N ASP A 134 -14.31 3.54 -25.05
CA ASP A 134 -15.67 3.83 -24.59
C ASP A 134 -15.87 3.44 -23.12
N CYS A 135 -15.31 2.29 -22.70
CA CYS A 135 -15.33 1.86 -21.31
C CYS A 135 -14.50 2.80 -20.43
N VAL A 136 -13.34 3.28 -20.92
CA VAL A 136 -12.55 4.29 -20.21
C VAL A 136 -13.38 5.55 -20.00
N GLN A 137 -14.08 6.07 -21.03
CA GLN A 137 -14.93 7.26 -20.85
C GLN A 137 -16.11 6.99 -19.91
N ALA A 138 -16.69 5.80 -19.94
CA ALA A 138 -17.78 5.41 -19.05
C ALA A 138 -17.35 5.24 -17.58
N ASP A 139 -16.09 4.89 -17.33
CA ASP A 139 -15.54 4.77 -15.96
C ASP A 139 -15.38 6.13 -15.28
N ARG A 140 -15.21 7.21 -16.06
CA ARG A 140 -14.91 8.55 -15.57
C ARG A 140 -16.14 9.27 -15.03
N ASP A 141 -15.89 10.21 -14.12
CA ASP A 141 -16.91 11.16 -13.67
C ASP A 141 -16.94 12.41 -14.58
N ASP A 142 -15.77 12.90 -15.01
CA ASP A 142 -15.62 13.96 -16.02
C ASP A 142 -14.74 13.52 -17.22
N PRO A 143 -15.35 13.06 -18.33
CA PRO A 143 -14.64 12.67 -19.55
C PRO A 143 -13.88 13.80 -20.26
N SER A 144 -14.16 15.07 -19.93
CA SER A 144 -13.55 16.21 -20.61
C SER A 144 -12.10 16.47 -20.18
N GLN A 145 -11.71 16.02 -19.00
CA GLN A 145 -10.34 16.21 -18.50
C GLN A 145 -9.33 15.34 -19.27
N PRO A 146 -8.09 15.80 -19.48
CA PRO A 146 -7.05 14.97 -20.08
C PRO A 146 -6.59 13.86 -19.12
N LEU A 147 -6.29 12.68 -19.64
CA LEU A 147 -5.74 11.57 -18.84
C LEU A 147 -4.26 11.76 -18.48
N VAL A 148 -3.52 12.50 -19.30
CA VAL A 148 -2.12 12.89 -19.07
C VAL A 148 -2.07 14.41 -19.08
N THR A 149 -1.64 15.02 -17.97
CA THR A 149 -1.68 16.47 -17.80
C THR A 149 -0.41 17.13 -18.34
N ALA A 150 -0.60 18.18 -19.14
CA ALA A 150 0.49 19.03 -19.61
C ALA A 150 0.92 20.04 -18.52
N PRO A 151 2.15 20.57 -18.56
CA PRO A 151 3.21 20.27 -19.53
C PRO A 151 4.11 19.09 -19.13
N PHE A 152 4.01 18.62 -17.88
CA PHE A 152 4.98 17.69 -17.30
C PHE A 152 4.66 16.20 -17.53
N GLY A 153 3.49 15.89 -18.10
CA GLY A 153 3.11 14.52 -18.45
C GLY A 153 2.67 13.69 -17.26
N HIS A 154 2.10 14.29 -16.22
CA HIS A 154 1.65 13.54 -15.05
C HIS A 154 0.43 12.68 -15.40
N ALA A 155 0.44 11.44 -14.92
CA ALA A 155 -0.70 10.55 -15.03
C ALA A 155 -1.84 11.04 -14.12
N SER A 156 -3.05 11.12 -14.67
CA SER A 156 -4.28 11.28 -13.88
C SER A 156 -4.52 10.08 -12.96
N GLN A 157 -5.35 10.28 -11.94
CA GLN A 157 -5.72 9.20 -11.03
C GLN A 157 -6.47 8.08 -11.75
N GLU A 158 -7.21 8.39 -12.83
CA GLU A 158 -7.85 7.39 -13.69
C GLU A 158 -6.85 6.43 -14.32
N ILE A 159 -5.69 6.91 -14.79
CA ILE A 159 -4.63 6.03 -15.32
C ILE A 159 -4.10 5.14 -14.20
N VAL A 160 -3.81 5.70 -13.03
CA VAL A 160 -3.29 4.95 -11.89
C VAL A 160 -4.26 3.85 -11.50
N ASN A 161 -5.53 4.18 -11.34
CA ASN A 161 -6.57 3.23 -10.98
C ASN A 161 -6.83 2.18 -12.08
N LEU A 162 -6.72 2.56 -13.36
CA LEU A 162 -6.79 1.60 -14.47
C LEU A 162 -5.72 0.53 -14.32
N LEU A 163 -4.49 0.92 -14.00
CA LEU A 163 -3.38 -0.01 -13.82
C LEU A 163 -3.50 -0.86 -12.54
N LEU A 164 -4.10 -0.32 -11.47
CA LEU A 164 -4.23 -1.00 -10.19
C LEU A 164 -5.44 -1.95 -10.11
N CYS A 165 -6.57 -1.57 -10.71
CA CYS A 165 -7.85 -2.30 -10.57
C CYS A 165 -8.53 -2.63 -11.90
N GLY A 166 -7.99 -2.19 -13.04
CA GLY A 166 -8.56 -2.45 -14.36
C GLY A 166 -9.69 -1.51 -14.76
N GLN A 167 -9.99 -0.47 -13.96
CA GLN A 167 -11.03 0.53 -14.25
C GLN A 167 -10.48 1.95 -14.11
N ALA A 168 -10.84 2.82 -15.04
CA ALA A 168 -10.38 4.21 -15.07
C ALA A 168 -11.24 5.14 -14.20
N VAL A 169 -11.58 4.68 -12.99
CA VAL A 169 -12.35 5.48 -12.01
C VAL A 169 -11.45 6.57 -11.40
N PRO A 170 -11.96 7.79 -11.16
CA PRO A 170 -11.11 8.91 -10.75
C PRO A 170 -10.80 8.96 -9.25
N ASN A 171 -11.58 8.27 -8.40
CA ASN A 171 -11.44 8.39 -6.95
C ASN A 171 -10.81 7.16 -6.30
N VAL A 172 -10.20 7.39 -5.14
CA VAL A 172 -9.47 6.38 -4.34
C VAL A 172 -10.25 5.85 -3.13
N PHE A 173 -11.48 6.30 -2.91
CA PHE A 173 -12.38 5.74 -1.88
C PHE A 173 -13.06 4.45 -2.39
N ASP A 174 -13.67 3.68 -1.48
CA ASP A 174 -14.37 2.44 -1.85
C ASP A 174 -15.78 2.70 -2.41
N GLY A 175 -16.15 1.97 -3.46
CA GLY A 175 -17.50 1.92 -4.01
C GLY A 175 -17.91 3.22 -4.71
N ARG A 176 -19.04 3.78 -4.30
CA ARG A 176 -19.58 5.04 -4.84
C ARG A 176 -19.97 5.98 -3.71
N MET A 177 -19.81 7.28 -3.94
CA MET A 177 -20.23 8.32 -3.01
C MET A 177 -21.46 9.03 -3.57
N ASP A 178 -22.55 9.05 -2.81
CA ASP A 178 -23.77 9.78 -3.15
C ASP A 178 -23.64 11.24 -2.67
N LEU A 179 -23.71 12.19 -3.59
CA LEU A 179 -23.68 13.62 -3.28
C LEU A 179 -25.08 14.24 -3.16
N GLY A 180 -26.14 13.43 -3.30
CA GLY A 180 -27.51 13.88 -3.40
C GLY A 180 -27.90 14.27 -4.83
N GLY A 181 -29.19 14.47 -5.07
CA GLY A 181 -29.71 14.92 -6.36
C GLY A 181 -29.45 13.95 -7.53
N GLY A 182 -29.16 12.68 -7.25
CA GLY A 182 -28.82 11.68 -8.27
C GLY A 182 -27.38 11.74 -8.76
N MET A 183 -26.52 12.57 -8.14
CA MET A 183 -25.10 12.66 -8.46
C MET A 183 -24.30 11.65 -7.64
N PHE A 184 -23.47 10.85 -8.32
CA PHE A 184 -22.59 9.88 -7.69
C PHE A 184 -21.16 10.05 -8.20
N LEU A 185 -20.20 9.97 -7.29
CA LEU A 185 -18.78 9.84 -7.64
C LEU A 185 -18.37 8.37 -7.60
N LYS A 186 -17.56 7.94 -8.57
CA LYS A 186 -17.11 6.56 -8.70
C LYS A 186 -15.74 6.36 -8.05
N GLY A 187 -15.64 5.38 -7.16
CA GLY A 187 -14.41 4.93 -6.54
C GLY A 187 -14.07 3.49 -6.88
N ILE A 188 -13.28 2.85 -6.02
CA ILE A 188 -12.74 1.50 -6.22
C ILE A 188 -13.73 0.46 -5.71
N PHE A 189 -14.21 -0.42 -6.59
CA PHE A 189 -15.26 -1.39 -6.26
C PHE A 189 -14.75 -2.70 -5.66
N THR A 190 -13.51 -3.08 -5.96
CA THR A 190 -12.96 -4.39 -5.59
C THR A 190 -11.57 -4.26 -5.02
N SER A 191 -11.20 -5.15 -4.12
CA SER A 191 -9.83 -5.24 -3.59
C SER A 191 -8.83 -5.52 -4.71
N VAL A 192 -7.63 -4.95 -4.59
CA VAL A 192 -6.60 -4.98 -5.63
C VAL A 192 -5.44 -5.91 -5.27
N GLU A 193 -4.62 -6.27 -6.25
CA GLU A 193 -3.40 -7.06 -6.02
C GLU A 193 -2.26 -6.23 -5.43
N VAL A 194 -2.10 -5.00 -5.93
CA VAL A 194 -1.13 -3.99 -5.49
C VAL A 194 -1.90 -2.75 -5.05
N GLY A 195 -1.63 -2.28 -3.84
CA GLY A 195 -2.36 -1.19 -3.21
C GLY A 195 -1.90 0.19 -3.63
N PHE A 196 -2.55 1.20 -3.06
CA PHE A 196 -2.18 2.60 -3.26
C PHE A 196 -2.27 3.35 -1.94
N LEU A 197 -1.26 4.20 -1.69
CA LEU A 197 -1.24 5.19 -0.62
C LEU A 197 -0.85 6.53 -1.22
N THR A 198 -1.28 7.63 -0.62
CA THR A 198 -0.90 8.96 -1.09
C THR A 198 -0.69 9.93 0.06
N LEU A 199 0.29 10.82 -0.12
CA LEU A 199 0.53 11.94 0.81
C LEU A 199 -0.69 12.86 0.90
N LEU A 200 -1.52 12.94 -0.14
CA LEU A 200 -2.73 13.74 -0.13
C LEU A 200 -3.73 13.29 0.94
N GLU A 201 -3.74 12.01 1.32
CA GLU A 201 -4.59 11.53 2.40
C GLU A 201 -4.10 12.00 3.77
N SER A 202 -2.78 11.97 4.05
CA SER A 202 -2.26 12.47 5.32
C SER A 202 -2.45 13.97 5.47
N LEU A 203 -2.55 14.69 4.35
CA LEU A 203 -2.88 16.12 4.30
C LEU A 203 -4.41 16.38 4.30
N ASN A 204 -5.23 15.35 4.45
CA ASN A 204 -6.70 15.40 4.49
C ASN A 204 -7.37 15.93 3.19
N PHE A 205 -6.68 15.87 2.04
CA PHE A 205 -7.28 16.24 0.74
C PHE A 205 -8.15 15.14 0.14
N CYS A 206 -7.91 13.88 0.51
CA CYS A 206 -8.73 12.75 0.09
C CYS A 206 -8.76 11.67 1.17
N LYS A 207 -9.61 10.64 0.97
CA LYS A 207 -9.66 9.46 1.83
C LYS A 207 -9.47 8.22 0.96
N VAL A 208 -8.40 7.46 1.21
CA VAL A 208 -8.14 6.21 0.49
C VAL A 208 -8.94 5.08 1.13
N GLY A 209 -9.64 4.33 0.29
CA GLY A 209 -10.48 3.20 0.67
C GLY A 209 -9.69 1.96 1.07
N GLN A 210 -10.38 1.03 1.75
CA GLN A 210 -9.80 -0.24 2.18
C GLN A 210 -9.40 -1.13 1.00
N ASN A 211 -10.10 -1.03 -0.14
CA ASN A 211 -9.76 -1.81 -1.32
C ASN A 211 -8.33 -1.52 -1.82
N LEU A 212 -7.83 -0.29 -1.65
CA LEU A 212 -6.46 0.12 -2.00
C LEU A 212 -5.48 0.01 -0.83
N LYS A 213 -5.95 0.20 0.41
CA LYS A 213 -5.10 0.11 1.62
C LYS A 213 -4.74 -1.31 2.02
N CYS A 214 -5.62 -2.27 1.74
CA CYS A 214 -5.46 -3.68 2.10
C CYS A 214 -5.36 -4.59 0.86
N PRO A 215 -4.32 -4.40 0.01
CA PRO A 215 -4.11 -5.21 -1.17
C PRO A 215 -3.83 -6.68 -0.84
N ARG A 216 -4.00 -7.56 -1.83
CA ARG A 216 -3.67 -8.98 -1.71
C ARG A 216 -2.20 -9.19 -1.33
N TRP A 217 -1.30 -8.51 -2.02
CA TRP A 217 0.13 -8.53 -1.72
C TRP A 217 0.49 -7.23 -0.99
N PRO A 218 1.32 -7.27 0.06
CA PRO A 218 1.71 -6.08 0.82
C PRO A 218 2.70 -5.24 0.00
N ILE A 219 2.23 -4.71 -1.12
CA ILE A 219 2.92 -3.86 -2.08
C ILE A 219 1.98 -2.71 -2.36
N TRP A 220 2.48 -1.49 -2.24
CA TRP A 220 1.73 -0.26 -2.46
C TRP A 220 2.52 0.66 -3.38
N VAL A 221 1.83 1.22 -4.37
CA VAL A 221 2.29 2.43 -5.04
C VAL A 221 2.02 3.60 -4.09
N VAL A 222 3.03 4.41 -3.82
CA VAL A 222 2.92 5.60 -2.97
C VAL A 222 3.04 6.84 -3.84
N GLY A 223 1.95 7.60 -3.97
CA GLY A 223 1.89 8.83 -4.75
C GLY A 223 2.12 10.09 -3.90
N SER A 224 3.05 10.93 -4.33
CA SER A 224 3.14 12.33 -3.91
C SER A 224 2.54 13.25 -4.98
N GLU A 225 2.78 14.57 -4.88
CA GLU A 225 2.32 15.54 -5.87
C GLU A 225 2.91 15.30 -7.27
N SER A 226 4.18 14.89 -7.35
CA SER A 226 4.92 14.82 -8.61
C SER A 226 5.57 13.47 -8.89
N HIS A 227 5.63 12.58 -7.90
CA HIS A 227 6.42 11.35 -7.98
C HIS A 227 5.69 10.14 -7.40
N TYR A 228 5.94 8.97 -8.01
CA TYR A 228 5.43 7.69 -7.55
C TYR A 228 6.58 6.79 -7.11
N THR A 229 6.42 6.17 -5.95
CA THR A 229 7.39 5.24 -5.37
C THR A 229 6.71 3.92 -5.00
N VAL A 230 7.48 2.91 -4.61
CA VAL A 230 6.94 1.62 -4.19
C VAL A 230 7.28 1.36 -2.73
N LEU A 231 6.28 0.97 -1.94
CA LEU A 231 6.43 0.51 -0.57
C LEU A 231 5.98 -0.94 -0.50
N PHE A 232 6.72 -1.82 0.17
CA PHE A 232 6.30 -3.22 0.30
C PHE A 232 6.81 -3.90 1.56
N ALA A 233 6.19 -5.01 1.93
CA ALA A 233 6.67 -5.93 2.96
C ALA A 233 6.96 -7.30 2.33
N LEU A 234 7.81 -8.09 3.00
CA LEU A 234 8.10 -9.46 2.57
C LEU A 234 7.14 -10.49 3.17
N ASP A 235 6.50 -10.16 4.29
CA ASP A 235 5.51 -11.01 4.96
C ASP A 235 4.10 -10.45 4.75
N THR A 236 3.22 -11.27 4.18
CA THR A 236 1.79 -10.96 4.04
C THR A 236 1.07 -10.70 5.36
N ALA A 237 1.56 -11.26 6.48
CA ALA A 237 0.96 -11.13 7.81
C ALA A 237 0.98 -9.70 8.36
N VAL A 238 1.78 -8.80 7.77
CA VAL A 238 1.79 -7.37 8.13
C VAL A 238 0.42 -6.70 8.03
N GLN A 239 -0.44 -7.26 7.19
CA GLN A 239 -1.78 -6.75 6.92
C GLN A 239 -2.85 -7.36 7.83
N ASP A 240 -2.53 -8.43 8.55
CA ASP A 240 -3.49 -9.17 9.36
C ASP A 240 -3.78 -8.43 10.68
N GLU A 241 -5.02 -8.52 11.12
CA GLU A 241 -5.42 -8.08 12.46
C GLU A 241 -4.98 -9.14 13.47
N ASN A 242 -4.44 -8.70 14.61
CA ASN A 242 -4.12 -9.62 15.70
C ASN A 242 -5.35 -9.90 16.57
N GLU A 243 -5.29 -10.94 17.41
CA GLU A 243 -6.41 -11.35 18.27
C GLU A 243 -6.93 -10.20 19.16
N LEU A 244 -6.05 -9.29 19.59
CA LEU A 244 -6.42 -8.18 20.47
C LEU A 244 -7.20 -7.11 19.69
N GLU A 245 -6.81 -6.81 18.45
CA GLU A 245 -7.55 -5.92 17.54
C GLU A 245 -8.90 -6.52 17.13
N GLU A 246 -8.96 -7.81 16.81
CA GLU A 246 -10.22 -8.49 16.49
C GLU A 246 -11.18 -8.44 17.68
N ARG A 247 -10.65 -8.70 18.89
CA ARG A 247 -11.43 -8.62 20.13
C ARG A 247 -11.87 -7.19 20.44
N GLU A 248 -11.04 -6.18 20.22
CA GLU A 248 -11.44 -4.77 20.33
C GLU A 248 -12.55 -4.41 19.38
N SER A 249 -12.41 -4.74 18.10
CA SER A 249 -13.44 -4.53 17.09
C SER A 249 -14.76 -5.20 17.47
N GLN A 250 -14.71 -6.42 18.00
CA GLN A 250 -15.90 -7.13 18.50
C GLN A 250 -16.59 -6.38 19.64
N ILE A 251 -15.83 -5.94 20.65
CA ILE A 251 -16.37 -5.26 21.83
C ILE A 251 -16.88 -3.87 21.45
N ARG A 252 -16.12 -3.13 20.63
CA ARG A 252 -16.48 -1.82 20.09
C ARG A 252 -17.79 -1.90 19.32
N LYS A 253 -17.94 -2.87 18.42
CA LYS A 253 -19.15 -3.05 17.64
C LYS A 253 -20.38 -3.34 18.53
N ALA A 254 -20.22 -4.15 19.57
CA ALA A 254 -21.31 -4.40 20.52
C ALA A 254 -21.67 -3.14 21.30
N PHE A 255 -20.68 -2.34 21.68
CA PHE A 255 -20.89 -1.05 22.35
C PHE A 255 -21.61 -0.04 21.44
N ASP A 256 -21.10 0.18 20.23
CA ASP A 256 -21.67 1.13 19.26
C ASP A 256 -23.08 0.73 18.81
N ALA A 257 -23.39 -0.57 18.77
CA ALA A 257 -24.75 -1.05 18.47
C ALA A 257 -25.78 -0.63 19.52
N GLN A 258 -25.33 -0.32 20.74
CA GLN A 258 -26.17 0.19 21.82
C GLN A 258 -26.06 1.71 21.98
N ASP A 259 -25.18 2.38 21.24
CA ASP A 259 -25.00 3.83 21.29
C ASP A 259 -26.14 4.53 20.54
N GLN A 260 -27.10 5.06 21.32
CA GLN A 260 -28.23 5.84 20.80
C GLN A 260 -27.91 7.34 20.65
N SER A 261 -26.71 7.78 21.05
CA SER A 261 -26.32 9.19 21.04
C SER A 261 -25.87 9.70 19.65
N GLY A 262 -25.83 8.83 18.64
CA GLY A 262 -25.36 9.17 17.29
C GLY A 262 -23.83 9.23 17.18
N GLY A 263 -23.10 8.49 18.03
CA GLY A 263 -21.65 8.39 18.01
C GLY A 263 -20.93 9.18 19.11
N GLY A 264 -21.63 9.56 20.18
CA GLY A 264 -21.07 10.24 21.35
C GLY A 264 -20.18 9.36 22.23
N GLY A 265 -20.16 8.04 22.01
CA GLY A 265 -19.22 7.13 22.66
C GLY A 265 -19.58 6.76 24.10
N PHE A 266 -20.87 6.83 24.45
CA PHE A 266 -21.40 6.40 25.74
C PHE A 266 -22.74 5.65 25.60
N ILE A 267 -23.03 4.77 26.57
CA ILE A 267 -24.26 3.94 26.60
C ILE A 267 -24.90 3.95 28.00
N SER A 268 -26.18 3.57 28.11
CA SER A 268 -26.85 3.44 29.41
C SER A 268 -26.36 2.21 30.18
N VAL A 269 -26.64 2.15 31.49
CA VAL A 269 -26.32 0.98 32.33
C VAL A 269 -27.03 -0.29 31.84
N GLU A 270 -28.28 -0.17 31.41
CA GLU A 270 -29.05 -1.31 30.86
C GLU A 270 -28.41 -1.86 29.58
N ALA A 271 -28.02 -0.96 28.67
CA ALA A 271 -27.29 -1.28 27.45
C ALA A 271 -25.93 -1.93 27.77
N PHE A 272 -25.23 -1.45 28.78
CA PHE A 272 -23.94 -2.00 29.19
C PHE A 272 -24.03 -3.46 29.62
N HIS A 273 -25.04 -3.83 30.40
CA HIS A 273 -25.26 -5.24 30.75
C HIS A 273 -25.51 -6.13 29.52
N GLN A 274 -26.12 -5.58 28.47
CA GLN A 274 -26.28 -6.29 27.20
C GLN A 274 -24.93 -6.47 26.50
N VAL A 275 -24.09 -5.43 26.43
CA VAL A 275 -22.73 -5.52 25.87
C VAL A 275 -21.91 -6.60 26.59
N LEU A 276 -21.93 -6.64 27.92
CA LEU A 276 -21.18 -7.65 28.70
C LEU A 276 -21.62 -9.08 28.37
N ARG A 277 -22.93 -9.31 28.22
CA ARG A 277 -23.48 -10.62 27.83
C ARG A 277 -23.07 -11.01 26.41
N GLU A 278 -23.25 -10.11 25.45
CA GLU A 278 -22.94 -10.35 24.04
C GLU A 278 -21.45 -10.62 23.80
N THR A 279 -20.59 -9.94 24.54
CA THR A 279 -19.13 -10.07 24.43
C THR A 279 -18.55 -11.13 25.38
N SER A 280 -19.38 -11.78 26.20
CA SER A 280 -18.96 -12.77 27.21
C SER A 280 -17.93 -12.24 28.22
N ILE A 281 -18.06 -10.97 28.61
CA ILE A 281 -17.18 -10.31 29.59
C ILE A 281 -17.76 -10.48 31.00
N ARG A 282 -16.91 -10.88 31.94
CA ARG A 282 -17.27 -11.11 33.35
C ARG A 282 -16.51 -10.16 34.26
N LEU A 283 -17.20 -9.09 34.69
CA LEU A 283 -16.66 -8.12 35.65
C LEU A 283 -16.95 -8.56 37.09
N ARG A 284 -16.05 -8.22 38.01
CA ARG A 284 -16.31 -8.33 39.46
C ARG A 284 -17.28 -7.21 39.88
N SER A 285 -18.10 -7.47 40.90
CA SER A 285 -19.12 -6.51 41.36
C SER A 285 -18.56 -5.13 41.64
N GLU A 286 -17.41 -5.03 42.32
CA GLU A 286 -16.74 -3.75 42.62
C GLU A 286 -16.47 -2.88 41.38
N LYS A 287 -15.94 -3.48 40.30
CA LYS A 287 -15.64 -2.76 39.05
C LYS A 287 -16.91 -2.44 38.26
N LEU A 288 -17.90 -3.34 38.31
CA LEU A 288 -19.20 -3.14 37.67
C LEU A 288 -19.93 -1.96 38.31
N ASP A 289 -20.03 -1.94 39.64
CA ASP A 289 -20.67 -0.87 40.40
C ASP A 289 -19.94 0.46 40.15
N SER A 290 -18.60 0.45 40.15
CA SER A 290 -17.79 1.64 39.85
C SER A 290 -18.10 2.25 38.49
N LEU A 291 -18.25 1.44 37.44
CA LEU A 291 -18.57 1.92 36.09
C LEU A 291 -20.02 2.43 36.02
N CYS A 292 -20.95 1.79 36.73
CA CYS A 292 -22.37 2.14 36.69
C CYS A 292 -22.73 3.38 37.54
N ASN A 293 -21.85 3.83 38.43
CA ASN A 293 -22.12 4.92 39.37
C ASN A 293 -22.48 6.27 38.71
N SER A 294 -21.96 6.55 37.52
CA SER A 294 -22.25 7.76 36.74
C SER A 294 -23.62 7.74 36.05
N GLY A 295 -24.30 6.58 35.99
CA GLY A 295 -25.55 6.38 35.26
C GLY A 295 -25.39 6.18 33.75
N PHE A 296 -24.18 6.30 33.22
CA PHE A 296 -23.83 6.02 31.83
C PHE A 296 -22.38 5.55 31.72
N ILE A 297 -22.10 4.71 30.73
CA ILE A 297 -20.79 4.11 30.54
C ILE A 297 -20.08 4.78 29.37
N VAL A 298 -18.89 5.32 29.61
CA VAL A 298 -18.03 5.89 28.57
C VAL A 298 -17.11 4.82 28.02
N TRP A 299 -16.94 4.78 26.69
CA TRP A 299 -16.08 3.78 26.04
C TRP A 299 -14.67 3.72 26.61
N SER A 300 -14.01 4.87 26.81
CA SER A 300 -12.63 4.94 27.27
C SER A 300 -12.45 4.28 28.63
N GLU A 301 -13.35 4.56 29.59
CA GLU A 301 -13.32 4.00 30.94
C GLU A 301 -13.58 2.49 30.93
N PHE A 302 -14.61 2.06 30.18
CA PHE A 302 -14.89 0.64 30.02
C PHE A 302 -13.71 -0.10 29.40
N TRP A 303 -13.10 0.47 28.36
CA TRP A 303 -11.99 -0.15 27.67
C TRP A 303 -10.75 -0.30 28.58
N GLN A 304 -10.45 0.69 29.43
CA GLN A 304 -9.39 0.54 30.45
C GLN A 304 -9.64 -0.65 31.38
N VAL A 305 -10.90 -0.84 31.80
CA VAL A 305 -11.25 -2.01 32.62
C VAL A 305 -11.01 -3.34 31.88
N ILE A 306 -11.25 -3.38 30.57
CA ILE A 306 -10.99 -4.57 29.75
C ILE A 306 -9.50 -4.86 29.61
N LEU A 307 -8.66 -3.83 29.47
CA LEU A 307 -7.20 -3.98 29.39
C LEU A 307 -6.60 -4.55 30.69
N ASP A 308 -7.22 -4.31 31.84
CA ASP A 308 -6.80 -4.84 33.13
C ASP A 308 -7.45 -6.18 33.51
N LEU A 309 -8.40 -6.66 32.71
CA LEU A 309 -9.17 -7.86 32.97
C LEU A 309 -8.49 -9.09 32.36
N ASP A 310 -8.42 -10.18 33.12
CA ASP A 310 -7.81 -11.43 32.67
C ASP A 310 -8.55 -12.03 31.46
N LYS A 311 -7.80 -12.68 30.56
CA LYS A 311 -8.34 -13.27 29.31
C LYS A 311 -9.46 -14.29 29.55
N ASN A 312 -9.39 -15.07 30.64
CA ASN A 312 -10.42 -16.05 31.03
C ASN A 312 -11.75 -15.41 31.45
N LEU A 313 -11.75 -14.12 31.81
CA LEU A 313 -12.92 -13.32 32.12
C LEU A 313 -13.41 -12.48 30.93
N GLY A 314 -12.83 -12.71 29.74
CA GLY A 314 -13.16 -11.98 28.52
C GLY A 314 -12.40 -10.66 28.35
N GLY A 315 -11.40 -10.39 29.20
CA GLY A 315 -10.53 -9.22 29.13
C GLY A 315 -9.31 -9.38 28.22
N LEU A 316 -8.44 -8.38 28.22
CA LEU A 316 -7.29 -8.26 27.31
C LEU A 316 -5.95 -8.07 28.03
N LYS A 317 -5.89 -8.36 29.33
CA LYS A 317 -4.66 -8.21 30.12
C LYS A 317 -3.52 -9.00 29.51
N ASP A 318 -2.52 -8.27 29.05
CA ASP A 318 -1.30 -8.84 28.50
C ASP A 318 -0.21 -8.92 29.57
N SER A 319 0.18 -10.15 29.90
CA SER A 319 1.26 -10.43 30.85
C SER A 319 2.65 -10.22 30.24
N THR A 320 2.75 -10.09 28.92
CA THR A 320 4.03 -9.94 28.19
C THR A 320 4.46 -8.49 28.00
N GLY A 321 3.56 -7.52 28.26
CA GLY A 321 3.83 -6.08 28.14
C GLY A 321 3.91 -5.55 26.70
N GLN A 322 3.69 -6.38 25.69
CA GLN A 322 3.71 -5.96 24.28
C GLN A 322 2.34 -5.39 23.83
N MET A 323 1.26 -5.72 24.54
CA MET A 323 -0.12 -5.24 24.38
C MET A 323 -0.69 -5.35 22.95
N GLY A 324 -0.11 -6.19 22.08
CA GLY A 324 -0.52 -6.27 20.66
C GLY A 324 0.18 -5.28 19.74
N ARG A 325 1.26 -4.64 20.21
CA ARG A 325 2.16 -3.83 19.37
C ARG A 325 2.64 -4.67 18.19
N LYS A 326 2.44 -4.18 16.97
CA LYS A 326 2.98 -4.82 15.76
C LYS A 326 4.34 -4.25 15.45
N ILE A 327 5.30 -5.12 15.17
CA ILE A 327 6.62 -4.73 14.70
C ILE A 327 6.91 -5.50 13.42
N PHE A 328 7.25 -4.78 12.36
CA PHE A 328 7.53 -5.37 11.05
C PHE A 328 8.45 -4.46 10.24
N ASP A 329 8.98 -5.03 9.15
CA ASP A 329 9.84 -4.31 8.23
C ASP A 329 9.08 -3.96 6.95
N LEU A 330 9.22 -2.71 6.50
CA LEU A 330 8.83 -2.25 5.19
C LEU A 330 10.06 -1.89 4.37
N TYR A 331 9.92 -1.95 3.06
CA TYR A 331 10.94 -1.63 2.07
C TYR A 331 10.39 -0.56 1.13
N HIS A 332 11.13 0.52 0.96
CA HIS A 332 10.75 1.64 0.10
C HIS A 332 11.73 1.77 -1.06
N PHE A 333 11.20 1.74 -2.28
CA PHE A 333 11.93 1.91 -3.52
C PHE A 333 11.50 3.22 -4.19
N ASN A 334 12.41 4.20 -4.24
CA ASN A 334 12.11 5.52 -4.79
C ASN A 334 12.08 5.51 -6.34
N GLY A 335 12.93 4.71 -6.98
CA GLY A 335 13.04 4.69 -8.45
C GLY A 335 13.87 5.82 -9.06
N ILE A 336 14.06 6.96 -8.37
CA ILE A 336 15.01 8.00 -8.79
C ILE A 336 16.43 7.58 -8.43
N ALA A 337 17.32 7.59 -9.42
CA ALA A 337 18.74 7.34 -9.19
C ALA A 337 19.37 8.55 -8.47
N LYS A 338 19.95 8.30 -7.29
CA LYS A 338 20.76 9.28 -6.53
C LYS A 338 22.18 8.74 -6.40
N SER A 339 23.17 9.61 -6.21
CA SER A 339 24.54 9.17 -5.94
C SER A 339 24.60 8.39 -4.63
N ASP A 340 25.24 7.23 -4.66
CA ASP A 340 25.50 6.41 -3.46
C ASP A 340 26.76 6.93 -2.76
N LEU A 341 26.61 7.75 -1.72
CA LEU A 341 27.74 8.22 -0.90
C LEU A 341 28.22 7.16 0.11
N ASN A 342 27.46 6.07 0.32
CA ASN A 342 27.72 5.05 1.35
C ASN A 342 28.41 3.77 0.83
N GLY A 343 28.85 3.74 -0.43
CA GLY A 343 29.69 2.66 -0.91
C GLY A 343 31.07 2.74 -0.27
N SER A 344 31.38 1.82 0.65
CA SER A 344 32.72 1.64 1.24
C SER A 344 33.69 1.06 0.21
N GLN A 345 33.87 1.74 -0.92
CA GLN A 345 34.99 1.52 -1.82
C GLN A 345 35.74 2.85 -1.86
N ALA A 346 36.98 2.81 -1.40
CA ALA A 346 37.92 3.91 -1.59
C ALA A 346 37.91 4.27 -3.08
N THR A 347 37.26 5.37 -3.43
CA THR A 347 37.25 5.89 -4.79
C THR A 347 38.68 6.31 -5.12
N THR A 348 39.28 5.57 -6.05
CA THR A 348 40.48 6.00 -6.75
C THR A 348 40.09 7.24 -7.56
N GLU A 349 40.90 8.30 -7.54
CA GLU A 349 40.60 9.58 -8.19
C GLU A 349 40.18 9.38 -9.66
N GLY A 350 38.91 9.65 -9.98
CA GLY A 350 38.44 9.75 -11.37
C GLY A 350 37.13 9.07 -11.75
N GLU A 351 36.51 8.23 -10.91
CA GLU A 351 35.24 7.58 -11.26
C GLU A 351 34.01 8.42 -10.87
N THR A 352 33.15 8.69 -11.85
CA THR A 352 31.84 9.32 -11.61
C THR A 352 31.00 8.46 -10.67
N PRO A 353 30.39 9.02 -9.60
CA PRO A 353 29.61 8.23 -8.64
C PRO A 353 28.45 7.54 -9.35
N VAL A 354 28.40 6.21 -9.23
CA VAL A 354 27.33 5.39 -9.80
C VAL A 354 26.01 5.80 -9.13
N GLN A 355 25.08 6.32 -9.92
CA GLN A 355 23.73 6.62 -9.43
C GLN A 355 22.87 5.37 -9.51
N ARG A 356 22.26 4.97 -8.39
CA ARG A 356 21.33 3.83 -8.36
C ARG A 356 20.03 4.22 -7.66
N PRO A 357 18.89 3.66 -8.09
CA PRO A 357 17.65 3.78 -7.34
C PRO A 357 17.83 3.21 -5.94
N ARG A 358 17.35 3.94 -4.94
CA ARG A 358 17.54 3.57 -3.53
C ARG A 358 16.44 2.64 -3.04
N LEU A 359 16.84 1.62 -2.27
CA LEU A 359 15.97 0.73 -1.52
C LEU A 359 16.22 0.93 -0.02
N THR A 360 15.29 1.59 0.67
CA THR A 360 15.40 1.87 2.11
C THR A 360 14.58 0.87 2.90
N LYS A 361 15.18 0.24 3.91
CA LYS A 361 14.46 -0.59 4.88
C LYS A 361 13.98 0.28 6.04
N LEU A 362 12.69 0.22 6.35
CA LEU A 362 12.06 0.87 7.48
C LEU A 362 11.62 -0.19 8.49
N ARG A 363 12.00 -0.03 9.75
CA ARG A 363 11.40 -0.76 10.85
C ARG A 363 10.20 0.03 11.38
N VAL A 364 9.03 -0.59 11.34
CA VAL A 364 7.77 0.02 11.72
C VAL A 364 7.26 -0.62 13.00
N SER A 365 6.89 0.22 13.97
CA SER A 365 6.21 -0.17 15.21
C SER A 365 4.84 0.49 15.22
N VAL A 366 3.80 -0.31 15.37
CA VAL A 366 2.41 0.17 15.42
C VAL A 366 1.88 -0.17 16.81
N PRO A 367 1.70 0.84 17.69
CA PRO A 367 1.08 0.61 18.96
C PRO A 367 -0.42 0.30 18.77
N PRO A 368 -1.03 -0.48 19.67
CA PRO A 368 -2.46 -0.75 19.63
C PRO A 368 -3.27 0.54 19.69
N ARG A 369 -4.41 0.59 18.99
CA ARG A 369 -5.25 1.80 18.86
C ARG A 369 -5.64 2.44 20.19
N TRP A 370 -5.75 1.64 21.25
CA TRP A 370 -6.19 2.02 22.58
C TRP A 370 -5.09 2.41 23.56
N THR A 371 -3.82 2.32 23.18
CA THR A 371 -2.74 2.78 24.07
C THR A 371 -2.92 4.28 24.34
N PRO A 372 -2.90 4.76 25.60
CA PRO A 372 -3.03 6.20 25.86
C PRO A 372 -1.89 6.99 25.20
N GLU A 373 -2.14 8.24 24.80
CA GLU A 373 -1.12 9.09 24.17
C GLU A 373 0.07 9.36 25.11
N GLU A 374 -0.17 9.42 26.42
CA GLU A 374 0.86 9.60 27.46
C GLU A 374 1.92 8.47 27.45
N PHE A 375 1.50 7.23 27.23
CA PHE A 375 2.42 6.08 27.08
C PHE A 375 3.21 6.09 25.75
N MET A 376 2.83 6.92 24.77
CA MET A 376 3.64 7.16 23.57
C MET A 376 4.77 8.16 23.84
N ALA A 377 4.56 9.13 24.74
CA ALA A 377 5.55 10.14 25.09
C ALA A 377 6.69 9.55 25.95
N ASP A 378 6.38 8.62 26.85
CA ASP A 378 7.38 7.95 27.71
C ASP A 378 8.31 6.98 26.96
N ALA A 379 7.92 6.52 25.77
CA ALA A 379 8.83 5.80 24.87
C ALA A 379 9.83 6.73 24.16
N ALA A 380 9.56 8.05 24.14
CA ALA A 380 10.42 9.06 23.52
C ALA A 380 11.37 9.76 24.50
N VAL A 381 11.16 9.61 25.81
CA VAL A 381 12.00 10.24 26.85
C VAL A 381 12.21 9.28 28.02
N ALA A 382 13.33 8.56 28.04
CA ALA A 382 13.77 7.91 29.27
C ALA A 382 14.33 8.96 30.24
N PRO A 383 13.97 8.96 31.54
CA PRO A 383 14.51 9.89 32.51
C PRO A 383 15.97 9.54 32.81
N GLY A 384 16.83 10.56 32.74
CA GLY A 384 18.23 10.46 33.08
C GLY A 384 18.46 10.14 34.56
N ASN A 385 19.45 9.27 34.78
CA ASN A 385 20.23 9.01 36.00
C ASN A 385 19.80 9.72 37.30
N ALA A 386 19.30 8.92 38.25
CA ALA A 386 19.66 9.05 39.67
C ALA A 386 20.05 7.66 40.19
N GLY A 387 21.28 7.52 40.66
CA GLY A 387 21.91 6.24 40.94
C GLY A 387 21.52 5.60 42.28
N SER A 388 21.60 4.27 42.33
CA SER A 388 22.25 3.54 43.43
C SER A 388 22.57 2.11 42.98
N GLU A 389 23.76 1.63 43.33
CA GLU A 389 24.29 0.30 43.05
C GLU A 389 23.42 -0.83 43.64
N SER A 390 23.22 -1.92 42.90
CA SER A 390 23.50 -3.30 43.35
C SER A 390 23.15 -4.37 42.29
N SER A 391 24.17 -5.16 41.97
CA SER A 391 24.20 -6.62 41.73
C SER A 391 23.23 -7.31 40.75
N GLN A 392 23.80 -7.68 39.60
CA GLN A 392 23.57 -8.87 38.75
C GLN A 392 22.23 -9.63 38.82
N LYS A 393 21.53 -9.67 37.69
CA LYS A 393 21.06 -10.91 37.03
C LYS A 393 20.87 -10.64 35.53
N ASP A 394 21.47 -11.50 34.71
CA ASP A 394 21.34 -11.48 33.25
C ASP A 394 19.88 -11.69 32.82
N ALA A 395 19.21 -10.61 32.45
CA ALA A 395 18.08 -10.63 31.56
C ALA A 395 18.52 -9.85 30.32
N GLU A 396 18.35 -10.45 29.14
CA GLU A 396 18.69 -9.87 27.85
C GLU A 396 17.86 -8.57 27.65
N VAL A 397 18.42 -7.43 28.07
CA VAL A 397 17.77 -6.13 27.98
C VAL A 397 17.67 -5.76 26.51
N ALA A 398 16.43 -5.71 26.01
CA ALA A 398 16.14 -5.20 24.67
C ALA A 398 16.81 -3.83 24.49
N LYS A 399 17.65 -3.70 23.44
CA LYS A 399 18.31 -2.44 23.07
C LYS A 399 17.29 -1.29 23.05
N PRO A 400 17.66 -0.08 23.53
CA PRO A 400 16.76 1.06 23.51
C PRO A 400 16.29 1.36 22.08
N GLU A 401 14.97 1.47 21.90
CA GLU A 401 14.34 1.88 20.63
C GLU A 401 14.87 3.28 20.27
N GLN A 402 15.40 3.44 19.05
CA GLN A 402 15.87 4.73 18.56
C GLN A 402 14.70 5.73 18.48
N PRO A 403 14.95 7.03 18.72
CA PRO A 403 13.90 8.04 18.69
C PRO A 403 13.20 8.06 17.32
N PRO A 404 11.88 8.29 17.29
CA PRO A 404 11.08 8.23 16.08
C PRO A 404 11.61 9.22 15.03
N GLN A 405 11.89 8.73 13.83
CA GLN A 405 12.32 9.57 12.71
C GLN A 405 11.10 10.06 11.90
N HIS A 406 11.21 11.25 11.30
CA HIS A 406 10.13 11.86 10.52
C HIS A 406 10.50 12.03 9.05
N ALA A 407 9.61 11.59 8.16
CA ALA A 407 9.66 11.81 6.71
C ALA A 407 8.24 11.75 6.13
N PRO A 408 7.93 12.40 4.99
CA PRO A 408 6.60 12.37 4.38
C PRO A 408 6.07 10.95 4.07
N LEU A 409 6.99 9.99 3.81
CA LEU A 409 6.61 8.59 3.67
C LEU A 409 5.99 8.01 4.95
N ALA A 410 6.49 8.40 6.13
CA ALA A 410 5.94 7.95 7.41
C ALA A 410 4.49 8.43 7.60
N ASP A 411 4.14 9.61 7.09
CA ASP A 411 2.76 10.11 7.11
C ASP A 411 1.84 9.27 6.23
N CYS A 412 2.31 8.86 5.05
CA CYS A 412 1.59 7.91 4.20
C CYS A 412 1.41 6.55 4.90
N ILE A 413 2.44 6.04 5.57
CA ILE A 413 2.37 4.78 6.34
C ILE A 413 1.30 4.90 7.44
N ARG A 414 1.21 6.06 8.12
CA ARG A 414 0.22 6.30 9.17
C ARG A 414 -1.22 6.27 8.68
N THR A 415 -1.48 6.54 7.40
CA THR A 415 -2.85 6.43 6.86
C THR A 415 -3.31 4.97 6.73
N ARG A 416 -2.37 4.02 6.64
CA ARG A 416 -2.64 2.57 6.66
C ARG A 416 -2.54 1.96 8.05
N TRP A 417 -1.53 2.35 8.82
CA TRP A 417 -1.30 1.90 10.19
C TRP A 417 -1.29 3.12 11.11
N PRO A 418 -2.46 3.52 11.64
CA PRO A 418 -2.56 4.66 12.53
C PRO A 418 -1.55 4.56 13.67
N ARG A 419 -0.91 5.69 14.01
CA ARG A 419 0.09 5.79 15.08
C ARG A 419 1.40 5.04 14.83
N ALA A 420 1.65 4.58 13.60
CA ALA A 420 2.92 3.98 13.23
C ALA A 420 4.11 4.91 13.53
N VAL A 421 5.14 4.32 14.14
CA VAL A 421 6.47 4.88 14.32
C VAL A 421 7.41 4.18 13.35
N CYS A 422 8.11 4.97 12.52
CA CYS A 422 9.01 4.45 11.50
C CYS A 422 10.44 4.85 11.82
N ASN A 423 11.37 3.90 11.74
CA ASN A 423 12.80 4.11 11.92
C ASN A 423 13.57 3.51 10.73
N TRP A 424 14.60 4.20 10.26
CA TRP A 424 15.48 3.70 9.21
C TRP A 424 16.94 4.06 9.52
N ILE A 425 17.86 3.50 8.73
CA ILE A 425 19.30 3.77 8.82
C ILE A 425 19.73 4.51 7.56
N GLY A 426 20.46 5.60 7.73
CA GLY A 426 20.95 6.43 6.62
C GLY A 426 19.99 7.55 6.24
N ASP A 427 20.02 7.94 4.97
CA ASP A 427 19.23 9.06 4.46
C ASP A 427 17.72 8.84 4.58
N PRO A 428 16.94 9.90 4.82
CA PRO A 428 15.49 9.81 4.88
C PRO A 428 14.88 9.28 3.58
N PRO A 429 13.89 8.38 3.65
CA PRO A 429 13.16 7.94 2.47
C PRO A 429 12.39 9.14 1.90
N SER A 430 12.69 9.55 0.67
CA SER A 430 11.95 10.62 -0.01
C SER A 430 10.94 10.05 -1.00
N ILE A 431 9.74 10.62 -0.96
CA ILE A 431 8.67 10.40 -1.95
C ILE A 431 8.44 11.65 -2.81
N VAL A 432 9.27 12.67 -2.60
CA VAL A 432 9.33 13.94 -3.32
C VAL A 432 10.66 14.00 -4.05
#